data_AF-A0A962HN77-F1
#
_entry.id   AF-A0A962HN77-F1
#
_cell.length_a   1.000
_cell.length_b   1.000
_cell.length_c   1.000
_cell.angle_alpha   90.00
_cell.angle_beta   90.00
_cell.angle_gamma   90.00
#
_symmetry.space_group_name_H-M   'P 1'
#
loop_
_entity.id
_entity.type
_entity.pdbx_description
1 polymer ?
#
loop_
_entity_poly.entity_id
_entity_poly.type
_entity_poly.pdbx_seq_one_letter_code
_entity_poly.pdbx_strand_id
1 'polypeptide(L)'
;MSLSMVQLVYLLILLGLANLPWLSQRCFLVLECPLKRVWVRLLEWLILFFVTLGLGLALEMRQMGDRHPQDWEFFVVLLCLFMVAAFPGFIYRYIR
;
A
#
# COMPACT_ATOMS: atom_id res chain seq x y z
N MET A 1 20.68 -6.92 -8.45
CA MET A 1 19.45 -6.68 -9.24
C MET A 1 19.60 -5.37 -9.96
N SER A 2 19.11 -5.25 -11.20
CA SER A 2 19.04 -3.94 -11.87
C SER A 2 18.07 -3.02 -11.13
N LEU A 3 18.31 -1.70 -11.18
CA LEU A 3 17.42 -0.68 -10.59
C LEU A 3 15.95 -0.88 -11.03
N SER A 4 15.75 -1.21 -12.32
CA SER A 4 14.45 -1.50 -12.91
C SER A 4 13.73 -2.69 -12.28
N MET A 5 14.46 -3.75 -11.89
CA MET A 5 13.88 -4.91 -11.22
C MET A 5 13.40 -4.56 -9.81
N VAL A 6 14.17 -3.77 -9.06
CA VAL A 6 13.78 -3.36 -7.70
C VAL A 6 12.52 -2.48 -7.73
N GLN A 7 12.46 -1.55 -8.69
CA GLN A 7 11.28 -0.69 -8.91
C GLN A 7 10.03 -1.52 -9.26
N LEU A 8 10.17 -2.50 -10.16
CA LEU A 8 9.06 -3.38 -10.54
C LEU A 8 8.55 -4.21 -9.36
N VAL A 9 9.47 -4.80 -8.57
CA VAL A 9 9.10 -5.54 -7.36
C VAL A 9 8.38 -4.64 -6.36
N TYR A 10 8.86 -3.41 -6.16
CA TYR A 10 8.21 -2.44 -5.28
C TYR A 10 6.78 -2.11 -5.76
N LEU A 11 6.58 -1.88 -7.06
CA LEU A 11 5.25 -1.63 -7.63
C LEU A 11 4.30 -2.82 -7.45
N LEU A 12 4.78 -4.05 -7.63
CA LEU A 12 4.00 -5.26 -7.38
C LEU A 12 3.60 -5.39 -5.90
N ILE A 13 4.53 -5.08 -4.98
CA ILE A 13 4.24 -5.05 -3.54
C ILE A 13 3.20 -3.98 -3.23
N LEU A 14 3.34 -2.77 -3.79
CA LEU A 14 2.39 -1.67 -3.62
C LEU A 14 0.99 -2.07 -4.07
N LEU A 15 0.85 -2.66 -5.26
CA LEU A 15 -0.43 -3.16 -5.78
C LEU A 15 -1.02 -4.26 -4.88
N GLY A 16 -0.18 -5.19 -4.41
CA GLY A 16 -0.61 -6.26 -3.51
C GLY A 16 -1.13 -5.72 -2.18
N LEU A 17 -0.32 -4.89 -1.50
CA LEU A 17 -0.66 -4.30 -0.21
C LEU A 17 -1.88 -3.37 -0.31
N ALA A 18 -2.02 -2.62 -1.41
CA ALA A 18 -3.17 -1.77 -1.65
C ALA A 18 -4.48 -2.55 -1.75
N ASN A 19 -4.48 -3.81 -2.17
CA ASN A 19 -5.71 -4.61 -2.32
C ASN A 19 -5.94 -5.58 -1.14
N LEU A 20 -4.91 -5.83 -0.34
CA LEU A 20 -4.88 -6.81 0.75
C LEU A 20 -6.03 -6.66 1.77
N PRO A 21 -6.41 -5.44 2.25
CA PRO A 21 -7.51 -5.27 3.20
C PRO A 21 -8.88 -5.74 2.67
N TRP A 22 -9.07 -5.76 1.35
CA TRP A 22 -10.35 -6.09 0.71
C TRP A 22 -10.49 -7.57 0.33
N LEU A 23 -9.38 -8.27 0.09
CA LEU A 23 -9.40 -9.69 -0.30
C LEU A 23 -9.80 -10.63 0.84
N SER A 24 -9.47 -10.29 2.10
CA SER A 24 -9.69 -11.19 3.25
C SER A 24 -10.57 -10.58 4.34
N GLN A 25 -11.34 -11.45 5.00
CA GLN A 25 -12.08 -11.10 6.22
C GLN A 25 -11.20 -11.10 7.48
N ARG A 26 -9.99 -11.65 7.39
CA ARG A 26 -9.01 -11.59 8.49
C ARG A 26 -8.44 -10.18 8.59
N CYS A 27 -8.22 -9.73 9.82
CA CYS A 27 -7.48 -8.49 10.04
C CYS A 27 -5.98 -8.72 9.75
N PHE A 28 -5.38 -7.87 8.92
CA PHE A 28 -3.99 -8.00 8.44
C PHE A 28 -3.63 -9.40 7.88
N LEU A 29 -4.61 -10.17 7.39
CA LEU A 29 -4.48 -11.61 7.04
C LEU A 29 -4.14 -12.56 8.22
N VAL A 30 -3.79 -12.06 9.39
CA VAL A 30 -3.27 -12.84 10.52
C VAL A 30 -4.30 -13.01 11.65
N LEU A 31 -5.06 -11.96 11.96
CA LEU A 31 -5.98 -11.96 13.10
C LEU A 31 -7.41 -12.28 12.67
N GLU A 32 -8.09 -13.14 13.42
CA GLU A 32 -9.52 -13.39 13.23
C GLU A 32 -10.32 -12.16 13.67
N CYS A 33 -11.03 -11.55 12.72
CA CYS A 33 -11.87 -10.39 12.97
C CYS A 33 -13.33 -10.76 12.69
N PRO A 34 -14.14 -11.04 13.73
CA PRO A 34 -15.51 -11.53 13.56
C PRO A 34 -16.44 -10.51 12.89
N LEU A 35 -16.14 -9.21 13.01
CA LEU A 35 -16.90 -8.13 12.37
C LEU A 35 -15.95 -7.12 11.72
N LYS A 36 -15.57 -7.35 10.46
CA LYS A 36 -14.70 -6.42 9.71
C LYS A 36 -15.48 -5.19 9.21
N ARG A 37 -15.76 -4.26 10.13
CA ARG A 37 -16.38 -2.95 9.85
C ARG A 37 -15.56 -2.19 8.79
N VAL A 38 -16.23 -1.34 8.02
CA VAL A 38 -15.58 -0.51 6.98
C VAL A 38 -14.44 0.34 7.57
N TRP A 39 -14.65 0.90 8.76
CA TRP A 39 -13.62 1.66 9.49
C TRP A 39 -12.35 0.86 9.80
N VAL A 40 -12.48 -0.42 10.12
CA VAL A 40 -11.32 -1.29 10.37
C VAL A 40 -10.53 -1.50 9.08
N ARG A 41 -11.21 -1.72 7.94
CA ARG A 41 -10.56 -1.81 6.62
C ARG A 41 -9.85 -0.52 6.23
N LEU A 42 -10.45 0.63 6.49
CA LEU A 42 -9.82 1.94 6.24
C LEU A 42 -8.57 2.13 7.09
N LEU A 43 -8.62 1.75 8.38
CA LEU A 43 -7.47 1.82 9.27
C LEU A 43 -6.34 0.89 8.78
N GLU A 44 -6.64 -0.36 8.43
CA GLU A 44 -5.67 -1.29 7.88
C GLU A 44 -5.02 -0.77 6.61
N TRP A 45 -5.84 -0.27 5.68
CA TRP A 45 -5.35 0.31 4.43
C TRP A 45 -4.41 1.49 4.69
N LEU A 46 -4.79 2.38 5.63
CA LEU A 46 -3.95 3.52 5.99
C LEU A 46 -2.62 3.06 6.61
N ILE A 47 -2.62 2.04 7.47
CA ILE A 47 -1.39 1.47 8.02
C ILE A 47 -0.52 0.87 6.90
N LEU A 48 -1.12 0.11 5.97
CA LEU A 48 -0.40 -0.47 4.84
C LEU A 48 0.14 0.59 3.87
N PHE A 49 -0.54 1.73 3.74
CA PHE A 49 -0.01 2.90 3.03
C PHE A 49 1.29 3.37 3.68
N PHE A 50 1.31 3.60 4.99
CA PHE A 50 2.52 4.04 5.70
C PHE A 50 3.65 3.00 5.63
N VAL A 51 3.33 1.70 5.66
CA VAL A 51 4.32 0.63 5.46
C VAL A 51 4.91 0.71 4.06
N THR A 52 4.07 0.85 3.03
CA THR A 52 4.52 0.94 1.64
C THR A 52 5.37 2.19 1.41
N LEU A 53 4.95 3.33 1.96
CA LEU A 53 5.70 4.59 1.95
C LEU A 53 7.07 4.41 2.61
N GLY A 54 7.11 3.82 3.81
CA GLY A 54 8.35 3.53 4.52
C GLY A 54 9.30 2.62 3.73
N LEU A 55 8.77 1.60 3.05
CA LEU A 55 9.55 0.73 2.16
C LEU A 55 10.12 1.50 0.96
N GLY A 56 9.33 2.35 0.31
CA GLY A 56 9.79 3.16 -0.81
C GLY A 56 10.94 4.10 -0.41
N LEU A 57 10.80 4.76 0.73
CA LEU A 57 11.81 5.67 1.26
C LEU A 57 13.09 4.93 1.70
N ALA A 58 12.94 3.74 2.29
CA ALA A 58 14.09 2.90 2.62
C ALA A 58 14.81 2.42 1.36
N LEU A 59 14.08 2.06 0.30
CA LEU A 59 14.66 1.66 -0.98
C LEU A 59 15.39 2.81 -1.68
N GLU A 60 14.88 4.03 -1.57
CA GLU A 60 15.53 5.25 -2.08
C GLU A 60 16.89 5.47 -1.40
N MET A 61 16.91 5.47 -0.05
CA MET A 61 18.15 5.60 0.72
C MET A 61 19.18 4.52 0.39
N ARG A 62 18.73 3.27 0.18
CA ARG A 62 19.62 2.13 -0.10
C ARG A 62 20.21 2.19 -1.51
N GLN A 63 19.48 2.71 -2.50
CA GLN A 63 19.90 2.68 -3.90
C GLN A 63 20.62 3.95 -4.33
N MET A 64 20.17 5.12 -3.88
CA MET A 64 20.72 6.42 -4.31
C MET A 64 21.73 7.00 -3.31
N GLY A 65 21.77 6.47 -2.08
CA GLY A 65 22.69 6.93 -1.02
C GLY A 65 22.30 8.28 -0.40
N ASP A 66 21.31 8.96 -0.98
CA ASP A 66 20.71 10.18 -0.47
C ASP A 66 19.21 10.17 -0.75
N ARG A 67 18.44 10.92 0.04
CA ARG A 67 17.00 11.06 -0.12
C ARG A 67 16.72 12.41 -0.75
N HIS A 68 16.03 12.44 -1.89
CA HIS A 68 15.67 13.73 -2.46
C HIS A 68 14.66 14.44 -1.54
N PRO A 69 14.81 15.76 -1.29
CA PRO A 69 13.79 16.50 -0.57
C PRO A 69 12.48 16.42 -1.35
N GLN A 70 11.47 15.82 -0.73
CA GLN A 70 10.12 15.72 -1.29
C GLN A 70 9.18 16.60 -0.48
N ASP A 71 8.43 17.43 -1.19
CA ASP A 71 7.40 18.26 -0.60
C ASP A 71 6.13 17.44 -0.29
N TRP A 72 5.21 18.06 0.45
CA TRP A 72 3.98 17.41 0.93
C TRP A 72 3.11 16.88 -0.24
N GLU A 73 3.18 17.52 -1.41
CA GLU A 73 2.46 17.15 -2.63
C GLU A 73 2.80 15.72 -3.06
N PHE A 74 4.06 15.31 -2.94
CA PHE A 74 4.48 13.95 -3.29
C PHE A 74 3.71 12.91 -2.47
N PHE A 75 3.62 13.13 -1.16
CA PHE A 75 2.96 12.20 -0.25
C PHE A 75 1.45 12.13 -0.49
N VAL A 76 0.83 13.26 -0.83
CA VAL A 76 -0.61 13.32 -1.16
C VAL A 76 -0.90 12.63 -2.48
N VAL A 77 -0.08 12.85 -3.51
CA VAL A 77 -0.23 12.15 -4.80
C VAL A 77 -0.01 10.66 -4.63
N LEU A 78 0.95 10.23 -3.82
CA LEU A 78 1.17 8.82 -3.52
C LEU A 78 -0.03 8.20 -2.79
N LEU A 79 -0.63 8.93 -1.84
CA LEU A 79 -1.85 8.49 -1.16
C LEU A 79 -3.02 8.31 -2.14
N CYS A 80 -3.22 9.26 -3.04
CA CYS A 80 -4.22 9.17 -4.10
C CYS A 80 -3.97 7.97 -5.01
N LEU A 81 -2.72 7.74 -5.41
CA LEU A 81 -2.33 6.59 -6.23
C LEU A 81 -2.61 5.26 -5.52
N PHE A 82 -2.26 5.17 -4.23
CA PHE A 82 -2.53 3.99 -3.40
C PHE A 82 -4.04 3.74 -3.23
N MET A 83 -4.85 4.81 -3.19
CA MET A 83 -6.31 4.73 -3.12
C MET A 83 -6.91 4.19 -4.42
N VAL A 84 -6.44 4.68 -5.58
CA VAL A 84 -6.85 4.17 -6.89
C VAL A 84 -6.40 2.72 -7.08
N ALA A 85 -5.20 2.37 -6.63
CA ALA A 85 -4.67 1.01 -6.71
C ALA A 85 -5.50 -0.02 -5.90
N ALA A 86 -6.21 0.42 -4.86
CA ALA A 86 -7.09 -0.42 -4.05
C ALA A 86 -8.46 -0.71 -4.72
N PHE A 87 -8.77 -0.02 -5.82
CA PHE A 87 -10.08 -0.10 -6.48
C PHE A 87 -10.49 -1.52 -6.94
N PRO A 88 -9.60 -2.35 -7.53
CA PRO A 88 -9.96 -3.72 -7.91
C PRO A 88 -10.44 -4.58 -6.72
N GLY A 89 -9.73 -4.51 -5.59
CA GLY A 89 -10.10 -5.18 -4.35
C GLY A 89 -11.42 -4.66 -3.79
N PHE A 90 -11.64 -3.34 -3.87
CA PHE A 90 -12.92 -2.73 -3.50
C PHE A 90 -14.08 -3.28 -4.34
N ILE A 91 -13.96 -3.29 -5.68
CA ILE A 91 -14.99 -3.83 -6.58
C ILE A 91 -15.29 -5.29 -6.23
N TYR A 92 -14.25 -6.12 -6.12
CA TYR A 92 -14.39 -7.56 -5.83
C TYR A 92 -15.22 -7.82 -4.56
N ARG A 93 -15.12 -6.94 -3.56
CA ARG A 93 -15.77 -7.12 -2.27
C ARG A 93 -17.20 -6.57 -2.21
N TYR A 94 -17.48 -5.46 -2.89
CA TYR A 94 -18.73 -4.72 -2.72
C TYR A 94 -19.69 -4.80 -3.90
N ILE A 95 -19.22 -5.11 -5.11
CA ILE A 95 -20.02 -5.14 -6.34
C ILE A 95 -20.32 -6.60 -6.76
N ARG A 96 -20.38 -7.52 -5.79
CA ARG A 96 -20.81 -8.90 -6.01
C ARG A 96 -22.24 -9.12 -5.56
#